data_AF-A0A3B9FGF3-F1
#
_entry.id   AF-A0A3B9FGF3-F1
#
_cell.length_a   1.000
_cell.length_b   1.000
_cell.length_c   1.000
_cell.angle_alpha   90.00
_cell.angle_beta   90.00
_cell.angle_gamma   90.00
#
_symmetry.space_group_name_H-M   'P 1'
#
loop_
_entity.id
_entity.type
_entity.pdbx_description
1 polymer ?
#
loop_
_entity_poly.entity_id
_entity_poly.type
_entity_poly.pdbx_seq_one_letter_code
_entity_poly.pdbx_strand_id
1 'polypeptide(L)'
;MTITGSEIWLYSAALFLLFLTPGPVWVAMLARGLKGGFAGVWPLALGVAVGDTAWSVAALLTLNQVAGIHADLMIWLKYVAVLVFFAMGFSLLRSAGDAISAPIQLTRPGILAGFLAGFLVILGNPKAILFYIGILPGFFNVDRLQPID
;
A
#
# COMPACT_ATOMS: atom_id res chain seq x y z
N MET A 1 -9.32 2.53 -23.72
CA MET A 1 -8.80 2.95 -22.42
C MET A 1 -9.56 4.16 -21.96
N THR A 2 -10.21 4.07 -20.80
CA THR A 2 -10.94 5.16 -20.14
C THR A 2 -10.07 5.93 -19.15
N ILE A 3 -8.94 5.34 -18.74
CA ILE A 3 -7.95 5.99 -17.87
C ILE A 3 -7.11 6.98 -18.69
N THR A 4 -7.04 8.21 -18.21
CA THR A 4 -6.23 9.30 -18.78
C THR A 4 -4.80 9.30 -18.23
N GLY A 5 -3.85 9.83 -19.00
CA GLY A 5 -2.46 9.97 -18.56
C GLY A 5 -2.30 10.82 -17.29
N SER A 6 -3.18 11.81 -17.07
CA SER A 6 -3.22 12.61 -15.85
C SER A 6 -3.62 11.81 -14.61
N GLU A 7 -4.59 10.90 -14.73
CA GLU A 7 -5.02 10.03 -13.63
C GLU A 7 -3.89 9.06 -13.25
N ILE A 8 -3.20 8.47 -14.25
CA ILE A 8 -2.03 7.61 -14.01
C ILE A 8 -0.92 8.39 -13.29
N TRP A 9 -0.64 9.63 -13.73
CA TRP A 9 0.37 10.47 -13.09
C TRP A 9 0.02 10.82 -11.65
N LEU A 10 -1.22 11.25 -11.38
CA LEU A 10 -1.69 11.59 -10.04
C LEU A 10 -1.66 10.36 -9.11
N TYR A 11 -2.13 9.21 -9.61
CA TYR A 11 -2.08 7.96 -8.88
C TYR A 11 -0.64 7.51 -8.58
N SER A 12 0.26 7.59 -9.57
CA SER A 12 1.67 7.26 -9.40
C SER A 12 2.37 8.18 -8.40
N ALA A 13 2.07 9.48 -8.43
CA ALA A 13 2.58 10.44 -7.45
C ALA A 13 2.05 10.13 -6.04
N ALA A 14 0.77 9.78 -5.90
CA ALA A 14 0.18 9.39 -4.62
C ALA A 14 0.77 8.08 -4.08
N LEU A 15 0.99 7.07 -4.94
CA LEU A 15 1.72 5.86 -4.58
C LEU A 15 3.16 6.18 -4.15
N PHE A 16 3.87 7.04 -4.88
CA PHE A 16 5.22 7.45 -4.50
C PHE A 16 5.25 8.10 -3.10
N LEU A 17 4.32 9.00 -2.81
CA LEU A 17 4.16 9.60 -1.48
C LEU A 17 3.79 8.54 -0.42
N LEU A 18 2.93 7.59 -0.75
CA LEU A 18 2.60 6.46 0.11
C LEU A 18 3.85 5.65 0.46
N PHE A 19 4.74 5.39 -0.49
CA PHE A 19 5.98 4.65 -0.25
C PHE A 19 7.04 5.45 0.51
N LEU A 20 7.04 6.78 0.41
CA LEU A 20 7.90 7.66 1.21
C LEU A 20 7.53 7.66 2.70
N THR A 21 6.26 7.39 3.05
CA THR A 21 5.84 7.33 4.45
C THR A 21 6.37 6.05 5.14
N PRO A 22 7.18 6.15 6.21
CA PRO A 22 7.69 4.98 6.90
C PRO A 22 6.54 4.14 7.46
N GLY A 23 6.65 2.83 7.31
CA GLY A 23 5.66 1.86 7.77
C GLY A 23 6.24 0.45 7.85
N PRO A 24 5.43 -0.58 8.12
CA PRO A 24 5.90 -1.95 8.34
C PRO A 24 6.76 -2.49 7.19
N VAL A 25 6.34 -2.22 5.95
CA VAL A 25 7.09 -2.60 4.73
C VAL A 25 8.46 -1.91 4.68
N TRP A 26 8.49 -0.60 4.94
CA TRP A 26 9.71 0.20 4.88
C TRP A 26 10.75 -0.27 5.91
N VAL A 27 10.28 -0.54 7.14
CA VAL A 27 11.10 -1.12 8.22
C VAL A 27 11.62 -2.50 7.85
N ALA A 28 10.78 -3.36 7.24
CA ALA A 28 11.18 -4.70 6.81
C ALA A 28 12.24 -4.65 5.68
N MET A 29 12.08 -3.74 4.72
CA MET A 29 13.04 -3.50 3.64
C MET A 29 14.38 -3.03 4.19
N LEU A 30 14.39 -2.04 5.09
CA LEU A 30 15.63 -1.59 5.73
C LEU A 30 16.33 -2.70 6.51
N ALA A 31 15.59 -3.42 7.36
CA ALA A 31 16.17 -4.47 8.18
C ALA A 31 16.78 -5.61 7.36
N ARG A 32 16.15 -5.98 6.24
CA ARG A 32 16.69 -6.95 5.29
C ARG A 32 17.87 -6.39 4.48
N GLY A 33 17.82 -5.11 4.10
CA GLY A 33 18.90 -4.45 3.37
C GLY A 33 20.17 -4.36 4.20
N LEU A 34 20.05 -3.96 5.47
CA LEU A 34 21.18 -3.88 6.39
C LEU A 34 21.80 -5.25 6.68
N LYS A 35 21.01 -6.33 6.72
CA LYS A 35 21.50 -7.69 7.00
C LYS A 35 22.01 -8.44 5.76
N GLY A 36 21.38 -8.28 4.61
CA GLY A 36 21.57 -9.14 3.44
C GLY A 36 21.80 -8.40 2.13
N GLY A 37 22.00 -7.08 2.16
CA GLY A 37 22.18 -6.25 0.97
C GLY A 37 20.98 -6.34 0.01
N PHE A 38 21.24 -6.13 -1.28
CA PHE A 38 20.20 -6.22 -2.31
C PHE A 38 19.54 -7.60 -2.34
N ALA A 39 20.33 -8.67 -2.20
CA ALA A 39 19.86 -10.06 -2.17
C ALA A 39 18.83 -10.34 -1.07
N GLY A 40 18.92 -9.64 0.07
CA GLY A 40 17.97 -9.73 1.17
C GLY A 40 16.64 -9.02 0.90
N VAL A 41 16.64 -7.98 0.06
CA VAL A 41 15.53 -7.03 -0.13
C VAL A 41 14.70 -7.33 -1.36
N TRP A 42 15.33 -7.64 -2.50
CA TRP A 42 14.60 -7.78 -3.77
C TRP A 42 13.45 -8.81 -3.72
N PRO A 43 13.53 -9.96 -3.02
CA PRO A 43 12.41 -10.89 -2.94
C PRO A 43 11.25 -10.29 -2.15
N LEU A 44 11.55 -9.54 -1.08
CA LEU A 44 10.55 -8.84 -0.29
C LEU A 44 9.87 -7.74 -1.11
N ALA A 45 10.64 -6.94 -1.85
CA ALA A 45 10.10 -5.91 -2.73
C ALA A 45 9.14 -6.51 -3.79
N LEU A 46 9.49 -7.66 -4.36
CA LEU A 46 8.61 -8.39 -5.28
C LEU A 46 7.32 -8.87 -4.61
N GLY A 47 7.41 -9.41 -3.39
CA GLY A 47 6.23 -9.82 -2.62
C GLY A 47 5.30 -8.64 -2.32
N VAL A 48 5.87 -7.48 -1.97
CA VAL A 48 5.12 -6.23 -1.76
C VAL A 48 4.42 -5.80 -3.05
N ALA A 49 5.15 -5.74 -4.17
CA ALA A 49 4.58 -5.32 -5.46
C ALA A 49 3.43 -6.23 -5.94
N VAL A 50 3.54 -7.54 -5.72
CA VAL A 50 2.46 -8.49 -6.01
C VAL A 50 1.25 -8.25 -5.10
N GLY A 51 1.47 -8.01 -3.81
CA GLY A 51 0.37 -7.71 -2.88
C GLY A 51 -0.30 -6.36 -3.14
N ASP A 52 0.44 -5.34 -3.57
CA ASP A 52 -0.09 -4.04 -4.01
C ASP A 52 -0.95 -4.18 -5.27
N THR A 53 -0.50 -5.01 -6.21
CA THR A 53 -1.32 -5.36 -7.39
C THR A 53 -2.60 -6.08 -6.96
N ALA A 54 -2.50 -7.05 -6.03
CA ALA A 54 -3.65 -7.77 -5.52
C ALA A 54 -4.66 -6.83 -4.84
N TRP A 55 -4.18 -5.87 -4.04
CA TRP A 55 -5.03 -4.85 -3.43
C TRP A 55 -5.69 -3.94 -4.46
N SER A 56 -4.95 -3.51 -5.49
CA SER A 56 -5.49 -2.69 -6.57
C SER A 56 -6.62 -3.42 -7.31
N VAL A 57 -6.40 -4.69 -7.68
CA VAL A 57 -7.41 -5.53 -8.32
C VAL A 57 -8.62 -5.74 -7.41
N ALA A 58 -8.39 -6.07 -6.13
CA ALA A 58 -9.47 -6.25 -5.16
C ALA A 58 -10.31 -4.99 -4.98
N ALA A 59 -9.68 -3.82 -4.87
CA ALA A 59 -10.35 -2.54 -4.80
C ALA A 59 -11.21 -2.29 -6.04
N LEU A 60 -10.66 -2.47 -7.25
CA LEU A 60 -11.41 -2.28 -8.49
C LEU A 60 -12.61 -3.23 -8.63
N LEU A 61 -12.45 -4.51 -8.28
CA LEU A 61 -13.51 -5.51 -8.39
C LEU A 61 -14.64 -5.32 -7.36
N THR A 62 -14.28 -4.95 -6.12
CA THR A 62 -15.25 -4.85 -5.03
C THR A 62 -15.93 -3.49 -4.97
N LEU A 63 -15.23 -2.40 -5.28
CA LEU A 63 -15.74 -1.06 -5.06
C LEU A 63 -16.75 -0.64 -6.14
N ASN A 64 -16.68 -1.19 -7.35
CA ASN A 64 -17.72 -1.00 -8.36
C ASN A 64 -19.08 -1.59 -7.90
N GLN A 65 -19.04 -2.75 -7.22
CA GLN A 65 -20.24 -3.36 -6.65
C GLN A 65 -20.76 -2.60 -5.42
N VAL A 66 -19.88 -2.06 -4.58
CA VAL A 66 -20.27 -1.34 -3.34
C VAL A 66 -20.75 0.09 -3.62
N ALA A 67 -20.13 0.79 -4.57
CA ALA A 67 -20.49 2.16 -4.94
C ALA A 67 -21.93 2.27 -5.46
N GLY A 68 -22.41 1.26 -6.20
CA GLY A 68 -23.79 1.21 -6.67
C GLY A 68 -24.84 1.02 -5.58
N ILE A 69 -24.45 0.60 -4.37
CA ILE A 69 -25.38 0.29 -3.27
C ILE A 69 -25.30 1.33 -2.15
N HIS A 70 -24.10 1.83 -1.79
CA HIS A 70 -23.91 2.75 -0.65
C HIS A 70 -22.83 3.81 -0.93
N ALA A 71 -23.16 4.85 -1.70
CA ALA A 71 -22.24 5.96 -1.99
C ALA A 71 -21.70 6.67 -0.72
N ASP A 72 -22.52 6.80 0.32
CA ASP A 72 -22.12 7.43 1.59
C ASP A 72 -21.01 6.64 2.31
N LEU A 73 -20.98 5.32 2.18
CA LEU A 73 -19.96 4.47 2.80
C LEU A 73 -18.57 4.77 2.24
N MET A 74 -18.48 5.03 0.93
CA MET A 74 -17.22 5.42 0.27
C MET A 74 -16.69 6.75 0.77
N ILE A 75 -17.60 7.73 1.00
CA ILE A 75 -17.24 9.03 1.57
C ILE A 75 -16.69 8.86 3.00
N TRP A 76 -17.38 8.10 3.85
CA TRP A 76 -16.92 7.84 5.22
C TRP A 76 -15.57 7.10 5.25
N LEU A 77 -15.41 6.10 4.39
CA LEU A 77 -14.14 5.37 4.30
C LEU A 77 -12.98 6.29 3.90
N LYS A 78 -13.21 7.21 2.95
CA LYS A 78 -12.22 8.22 2.56
C LYS A 78 -11.83 9.11 3.75
N TYR A 79 -12.80 9.58 4.54
CA TYR A 79 -12.49 10.37 5.74
C TYR A 79 -11.73 9.58 6.81
N VAL A 80 -12.08 8.30 7.01
CA VAL A 80 -11.34 7.41 7.90
C VAL A 80 -9.91 7.23 7.41
N ALA A 81 -9.71 6.99 6.11
CA ALA A 81 -8.37 6.88 5.52
C ALA A 81 -7.56 8.15 5.76
N VAL A 82 -8.12 9.33 5.48
CA VAL A 82 -7.47 10.63 5.73
C VAL A 82 -7.08 10.79 7.20
N LEU A 83 -7.99 10.51 8.14
CA LEU A 83 -7.73 10.64 9.58
C LEU A 83 -6.63 9.70 10.05
N VAL A 84 -6.62 8.45 9.57
CA VAL A 84 -5.55 7.49 9.88
C VAL A 84 -4.22 7.94 9.29
N PHE A 85 -4.19 8.44 8.04
CA PHE A 85 -2.97 8.97 7.44
C PHE A 85 -2.41 10.17 8.21
N PHE A 86 -3.28 11.07 8.69
CA PHE A 86 -2.87 12.16 9.59
C PHE A 86 -2.30 11.64 10.90
N ALA A 87 -2.98 10.68 11.54
CA ALA A 87 -2.50 10.08 12.79
C ALA A 87 -1.15 9.36 12.61
N MET A 88 -0.98 8.63 11.50
CA MET A 88 0.28 7.99 11.14
C MET A 88 1.38 9.02 10.88
N GLY A 89 1.10 10.07 10.09
CA GLY A 89 2.03 11.16 9.82
C GLY A 89 2.46 11.89 11.10
N PHE A 90 1.53 12.16 12.01
CA PHE A 90 1.83 12.75 13.32
C PHE A 90 2.67 11.82 14.20
N SER A 91 2.34 10.53 14.25
CA SER A 91 3.11 9.53 14.98
C SER A 91 4.55 9.45 14.48
N LEU A 92 4.75 9.52 13.16
CA LEU A 92 6.08 9.54 12.54
C LEU A 92 6.90 10.76 12.97
N LEU A 93 6.30 11.95 12.96
CA LEU A 93 6.96 13.18 13.43
C LEU A 93 7.33 13.08 14.92
N ARG A 94 6.45 12.49 15.74
CA ARG A 94 6.69 12.31 17.18
C ARG A 94 7.78 11.30 17.50
N SER A 95 7.93 10.27 16.66
CA SER A 95 8.84 9.13 16.89
C SER A 95 10.16 9.28 16.15
N ALA A 96 10.47 10.47 15.62
CA ALA A 96 11.65 10.70 14.77
C ALA A 96 13.01 10.43 15.46
N GLY A 97 13.04 10.29 16.79
CA GLY A 97 14.23 9.95 17.58
C GLY A 97 14.32 8.49 18.05
N ASP A 98 13.31 7.66 17.79
CA ASP A 98 13.27 6.30 18.32
C ASP A 98 14.04 5.30 17.45
N ALA A 99 14.69 4.33 18.09
CA ALA A 99 15.40 3.27 17.37
C ALA A 99 14.41 2.35 16.63
N ILE A 100 14.61 2.22 15.31
CA ILE A 100 13.80 1.34 14.46
C ILE A 100 14.07 -0.13 14.83
N SER A 101 13.13 -0.75 15.54
CA SER A 101 13.19 -2.17 15.88
C SER A 101 12.34 -2.99 14.90
N ALA A 102 13.00 -3.68 13.97
CA ALA A 102 12.32 -4.58 13.04
C ALA A 102 12.09 -5.96 13.69
N PRO A 103 10.88 -6.55 13.60
CA PRO A 103 10.64 -7.91 14.07
C PRO A 103 11.60 -8.90 13.39
N ILE A 104 12.31 -9.70 14.19
CA ILE A 104 13.31 -10.69 13.73
C ILE A 104 12.72 -11.65 12.67
N GLN A 105 11.43 -11.99 12.79
CA GLN A 105 10.69 -12.88 11.88
C GLN A 105 10.63 -12.37 10.44
N LEU A 106 10.67 -11.06 10.22
CA LEU A 106 10.68 -10.46 8.88
C LEU A 106 12.05 -10.56 8.20
N THR A 107 13.11 -10.91 8.94
CA THR A 107 14.49 -10.97 8.42
C THR A 107 14.98 -12.39 8.12
N ARG A 108 14.09 -13.39 8.08
CA ARG A 108 14.48 -14.77 7.74
C ARG A 108 15.17 -14.86 6.37
N PRO A 109 16.31 -15.57 6.25
CA PRO A 109 17.02 -15.72 4.99
C PRO A 109 16.21 -16.55 3.98
N GLY A 110 16.49 -16.34 2.69
CA GLY A 110 15.88 -17.08 1.58
C GLY A 110 14.90 -16.25 0.73
N ILE A 111 14.85 -16.57 -0.57
CA ILE A 111 14.04 -15.88 -1.57
C ILE A 111 12.55 -16.02 -1.25
N LEU A 112 12.07 -17.26 -1.07
CA LEU A 112 10.66 -17.53 -0.77
C LEU A 112 10.22 -16.90 0.56
N ALA A 113 11.06 -16.97 1.59
CA ALA A 113 10.78 -16.34 2.87
C ALA A 113 10.68 -14.82 2.74
N GLY A 114 11.50 -14.20 1.88
CA GLY A 114 11.42 -12.78 1.58
C GLY A 114 10.17 -12.40 0.82
N PHE A 115 9.86 -13.14 -0.23
CA PHE A 115 8.64 -12.93 -1.01
C PHE A 115 7.38 -13.04 -0.15
N LEU A 116 7.23 -14.13 0.61
CA LEU A 116 6.07 -14.32 1.49
C LEU A 116 6.02 -13.28 2.61
N ALA A 117 7.16 -12.88 3.18
CA ALA A 117 7.20 -11.79 4.15
C ALA A 117 6.69 -10.48 3.54
N GLY A 118 7.16 -10.12 2.33
CA GLY A 118 6.69 -8.92 1.63
C GLY A 118 5.20 -8.96 1.34
N PHE A 119 4.73 -10.07 0.77
CA PHE A 119 3.34 -10.29 0.42
C PHE A 119 2.41 -10.23 1.64
N LEU A 120 2.74 -10.93 2.72
CA LEU A 120 1.91 -10.93 3.93
C LEU A 120 1.96 -9.58 4.67
N VAL A 121 3.12 -8.92 4.71
CA VAL A 121 3.24 -7.61 5.35
C VAL A 121 2.40 -6.57 4.63
N ILE A 122 2.40 -6.54 3.29
CA ILE A 122 1.58 -5.55 2.55
C ILE A 122 0.09 -5.87 2.66
N LEU A 123 -0.32 -7.14 2.66
CA LEU A 123 -1.71 -7.53 2.87
C LEU A 123 -2.23 -7.12 4.25
N GLY A 124 -1.42 -7.26 5.30
CA GLY A 124 -1.75 -6.82 6.65
C GLY A 124 -1.47 -5.34 6.93
N ASN A 125 -1.01 -4.57 5.94
CA ASN A 125 -0.61 -3.19 6.17
C ASN A 125 -1.83 -2.26 6.17
N PRO A 126 -2.23 -1.69 7.33
CA PRO A 126 -3.39 -0.80 7.39
C PRO A 126 -3.21 0.42 6.46
N LYS A 127 -1.96 0.84 6.23
CA LYS A 127 -1.63 1.92 5.30
C LYS A 127 -2.02 1.57 3.86
N ALA A 128 -1.68 0.37 3.42
CA ALA A 128 -1.99 -0.12 2.07
C ALA A 128 -3.50 -0.33 1.92
N ILE A 129 -4.11 -1.04 2.88
CA ILE A 129 -5.57 -1.27 2.94
C ILE A 129 -6.33 0.05 2.75
N LEU A 130 -6.01 1.06 3.55
CA LEU A 130 -6.73 2.34 3.50
C LEU A 130 -6.46 3.12 2.21
N PHE A 131 -5.25 3.04 1.66
CA PHE A 131 -4.94 3.65 0.37
C PHE A 131 -5.77 3.02 -0.76
N TYR A 132 -5.73 1.69 -0.88
CA TYR A 132 -6.36 0.98 -1.97
C TYR A 132 -7.89 0.97 -1.88
N ILE A 133 -8.46 0.82 -0.68
CA ILE A 133 -9.91 0.80 -0.55
C ILE A 133 -10.48 2.23 -0.48
N GLY A 134 -9.80 3.15 0.21
CA GLY A 134 -10.33 4.48 0.51
C GLY A 134 -9.94 5.59 -0.48
N ILE A 135 -8.78 5.49 -1.14
CA ILE A 135 -8.23 6.57 -1.97
C ILE A 135 -8.20 6.19 -3.45
N LEU A 136 -7.89 4.93 -3.81
CA LEU A 136 -7.81 4.48 -5.21
C LEU A 136 -9.05 4.85 -6.05
N PRO A 137 -10.31 4.65 -5.58
CA PRO A 137 -11.50 5.08 -6.33
C PRO A 137 -11.58 6.58 -6.59
N GLY A 138 -10.86 7.40 -5.81
CA GLY A 138 -10.78 8.83 -6.02
C GLY A 138 -9.92 9.24 -7.20
N PHE A 139 -9.06 8.34 -7.71
CA PHE A 139 -8.19 8.60 -8.86
C PHE A 139 -8.80 8.17 -10.20
N PHE A 140 -9.68 7.18 -10.18
CA PHE A 140 -10.25 6.59 -11.38
C PHE A 140 -11.78 6.61 -11.31
N ASN A 141 -12.42 6.92 -12.44
CA ASN A 141 -13.87 6.76 -12.54
C ASN A 141 -14.21 5.27 -12.65
N VAL A 142 -14.33 4.60 -11.49
CA VAL A 142 -14.55 3.15 -11.37
C VAL A 142 -15.78 2.66 -12.13
N ASP A 143 -16.80 3.52 -12.27
CA ASP A 143 -18.06 3.22 -12.97
C ASP A 143 -17.87 3.09 -14.50
N ARG A 144 -16.79 3.67 -15.04
CA ARG A 144 -16.53 3.71 -16.49
C ARG A 144 -15.42 2.78 -16.96
N LEU A 145 -14.77 2.06 -16.04
CA LEU A 145 -13.64 1.18 -16.37
C LEU A 145 -14.06 0.05 -17.32
N GLN A 146 -13.23 -0.19 -18.33
CA GLN A 146 -13.37 -1.32 -19.26
C GLN A 146 -12.38 -2.45 -18.91
N PRO A 147 -12.60 -3.69 -19.39
CA PRO A 147 -11.71 -4.82 -19.08
C PRO A 147 -10.24 -4.67 -19.52
N ILE A 148 -9.93 -3.68 -20.37
CA ILE A 148 -8.58 -3.39 -20.87
C ILE A 148 -7.89 -2.24 -20.11
N ASP A 149 -8.61 -1.59 -19.19
CA ASP A 149 -8.09 -0.57 -18.27
C ASP A 149 -7.44 -1.21 -17.04
#